data_AF-D5ACD5-F1
#
_entry.id   AF-D5ACD5-F1
#
_cell.length_a   1.000
_cell.length_b   1.000
_cell.length_c   1.000
_cell.angle_alpha   90.00
_cell.angle_beta   90.00
_cell.angle_gamma   90.00
#
_symmetry.space_group_name_H-M   'P 1'
#
loop_
_entity.id
_entity.type
_entity.pdbx_description
1 polymer ?
#
loop_
_entity_poly.entity_id
_entity_poly.type
_entity_poly.pdbx_seq_one_letter_code
_entity_poly.pdbx_strand_id
1 'polypeptide(L)'
;MRMWLGLWLGIGFLMVSLQGSSAVASAYEFKVGALDAWAIPTGGRKDLYQQWVSNNTFKVGDSLLFLYPPSQDSVIQVTKEAYNRCDISSPITSFQDGNTAFKFSQWGSYYFTSGVPGHCEKTQKLAVLVLGANGAFPPPDSASASAPALAPGAGSPANSVKPTSSAPTMQSAGPLGFMVGLAFGLYALLF
;
A
#
# COMPACT_ATOMS: atom_id res chain seq x y z
N MET A 1 56.04 32.41 36.44
CA MET A 1 55.51 31.72 35.23
C MET A 1 54.86 30.34 35.49
N ARG A 2 54.70 29.86 36.75
CA ARG A 2 54.11 28.53 37.03
C ARG A 2 52.67 28.55 37.59
N MET A 3 52.11 29.74 37.88
CA MET A 3 50.73 29.88 38.40
C MET A 3 49.69 30.18 37.32
N TRP A 4 50.13 30.51 36.09
CA TRP A 4 49.22 30.81 34.96
C TRP A 4 48.90 29.60 34.07
N LEU A 5 49.66 28.49 34.17
CA LEU A 5 49.35 27.24 33.45
C LEU A 5 48.27 26.39 34.15
N GLY A 6 48.09 26.53 35.47
CA GLY A 6 47.10 25.74 36.23
C GLY A 6 45.66 26.18 36.00
N LEU A 7 45.44 27.47 35.68
CA LEU A 7 44.09 28.02 35.47
C LEU A 7 43.51 27.67 34.09
N TRP A 8 44.37 27.50 33.08
CA TRP A 8 43.96 27.09 31.73
C TRP A 8 43.62 25.60 31.61
N LEU A 9 44.19 24.76 32.48
CA LEU A 9 43.85 23.33 32.57
C LEU A 9 42.52 23.07 33.31
N GLY A 10 42.10 23.99 34.19
CA GLY A 10 40.82 23.88 34.91
C GLY A 10 39.60 24.30 34.08
N ILE A 11 39.76 25.32 33.22
CA ILE A 11 38.65 25.83 32.39
C ILE A 11 38.43 24.95 31.15
N GLY A 12 39.48 24.31 30.61
CA GLY A 12 39.36 23.36 29.50
C GLY A 12 38.63 22.07 29.87
N PHE A 13 38.62 21.68 31.15
CA PHE A 13 37.99 20.43 31.61
C PHE A 13 36.48 20.58 31.89
N LEU A 14 35.98 21.81 32.11
CA LEU A 14 34.55 22.06 32.32
C LEU A 14 33.74 22.15 31.01
N MET A 15 34.42 22.22 29.85
CA MET A 15 33.79 22.28 28.52
C MET A 15 33.69 20.91 27.82
N VAL A 16 33.86 19.80 28.55
CA VAL A 16 33.78 18.41 28.01
C VAL A 16 32.65 17.65 28.71
N SER A 17 31.40 18.13 28.67
CA SER A 17 30.27 17.37 29.26
C SER A 17 28.89 17.61 28.64
N LEU A 18 28.80 18.01 27.36
CA LEU A 18 27.49 18.00 26.67
C LEU A 18 27.58 17.37 25.28
N GLN A 19 28.05 16.10 25.22
CA GLN A 19 27.64 15.22 24.13
C GLN A 19 26.16 14.87 24.38
N GLY A 20 25.26 15.70 23.84
CA GLY A 20 23.84 15.38 23.76
C GLY A 20 23.68 14.06 23.03
N SER A 21 23.11 13.06 23.70
CA SER A 21 22.73 11.80 23.08
C SER A 21 21.56 12.09 22.14
N SER A 22 21.84 12.38 20.88
CA SER A 22 20.81 12.41 19.85
C SER A 22 20.25 11.00 19.73
N ALA A 23 19.04 10.78 20.24
CA ALA A 23 18.29 9.56 19.97
C ALA A 23 18.05 9.50 18.46
N VAL A 24 18.83 8.69 17.77
CA VAL A 24 18.56 8.34 16.37
C VAL A 24 17.27 7.53 16.37
N ALA A 25 16.18 8.16 15.92
CA ALA A 25 14.97 7.45 15.57
C ALA A 25 15.29 6.56 14.36
N SER A 26 15.57 5.28 14.61
CA SER A 26 15.80 4.30 13.56
C SER A 26 14.47 3.97 12.88
N ALA A 27 14.38 4.16 11.57
CA ALA A 27 13.33 3.57 10.75
C ALA A 27 13.64 2.08 10.54
N TYR A 28 12.64 1.22 10.67
CA TYR A 28 12.77 -0.22 10.42
C TYR A 28 12.02 -0.63 9.15
N GLU A 29 12.57 -1.60 8.42
CA GLU A 29 11.94 -2.18 7.25
C GLU A 29 11.41 -3.59 7.57
N PHE A 30 10.10 -3.75 7.47
CA PHE A 30 9.39 -5.00 7.77
C PHE A 30 9.15 -5.80 6.49
N LYS A 31 9.82 -6.94 6.34
CA LYS A 31 9.50 -7.89 5.28
C LYS A 31 8.15 -8.56 5.55
N VAL A 32 7.16 -8.27 4.71
CA VAL A 32 5.80 -8.77 4.82
C VAL A 32 5.76 -10.29 4.61
N GLY A 33 5.03 -11.00 5.48
CA GLY A 33 4.90 -12.47 5.44
C GLY A 33 6.14 -13.24 5.90
N ALA A 34 7.20 -12.56 6.36
CA ALA A 34 8.44 -13.16 6.85
C ALA A 34 9.09 -14.15 5.85
N LEU A 35 9.00 -15.46 6.09
CA LEU A 35 9.57 -16.49 5.20
C LEU A 35 8.70 -16.74 3.97
N ASP A 36 7.40 -16.45 4.05
CA ASP A 36 6.42 -16.76 3.00
C ASP A 36 6.35 -15.69 1.92
N ALA A 37 6.99 -14.54 2.14
CA ALA A 37 6.94 -13.36 1.28
C ALA A 37 5.49 -12.90 1.00
N TRP A 38 5.29 -12.06 -0.02
CA TRP A 38 3.96 -11.64 -0.43
C TRP A 38 3.38 -12.65 -1.43
N ALA A 39 2.54 -13.56 -0.93
CA ALA A 39 1.87 -14.58 -1.72
C ALA A 39 0.51 -14.97 -1.12
N ILE A 40 -0.31 -15.71 -1.86
CA ILE A 40 -1.49 -16.37 -1.29
C ILE A 40 -1.03 -17.31 -0.16
N PRO A 41 -1.58 -17.20 1.06
CA PRO A 41 -1.23 -18.12 2.14
C PRO A 41 -1.57 -19.58 1.78
N THR A 42 -0.58 -20.46 1.92
CA THR A 42 -0.70 -21.90 1.64
C THR A 42 -0.69 -22.73 2.93
N GLY A 43 -0.98 -24.03 2.82
CA GLY A 43 -0.93 -24.95 3.97
C GLY A 43 -1.99 -24.68 5.04
N GLY A 44 -3.12 -24.06 4.67
CA GLY A 44 -4.23 -23.78 5.59
C GLY A 44 -4.05 -22.52 6.45
N ARG A 45 -2.92 -21.80 6.35
CA ARG A 45 -2.61 -20.59 7.15
C ARG A 45 -3.31 -19.33 6.66
N LYS A 46 -4.64 -19.33 6.63
CA LYS A 46 -5.46 -18.20 6.15
C LYS A 46 -5.26 -16.90 6.96
N ASP A 47 -4.73 -17.00 8.17
CA ASP A 47 -4.49 -15.91 9.10
C ASP A 47 -3.02 -15.44 9.11
N LEU A 48 -2.19 -15.91 8.17
CA LEU A 48 -0.76 -15.59 8.08
C LEU A 48 -0.47 -14.09 8.23
N TYR A 49 -1.12 -13.25 7.44
CA TYR A 49 -0.90 -11.80 7.49
C TYR A 49 -1.45 -11.16 8.76
N GLN A 50 -2.55 -11.68 9.31
CA GLN A 50 -3.11 -11.17 10.56
C GLN A 50 -2.19 -11.48 11.75
N GLN A 51 -1.67 -12.71 11.83
CA GLN A 51 -0.67 -13.09 12.82
C GLN A 51 0.61 -12.26 12.65
N TRP A 52 1.07 -12.10 11.40
CA TRP A 52 2.26 -11.31 11.11
C TRP A 52 2.10 -9.86 11.57
N VAL A 53 0.98 -9.20 11.28
CA VAL A 53 0.71 -7.83 11.76
C VAL A 53 0.68 -7.78 13.28
N SER A 54 0.03 -8.75 13.92
CA SER A 54 -0.13 -8.76 15.38
C SER A 54 1.20 -8.88 16.13
N ASN A 55 2.22 -9.45 15.49
CA ASN A 55 3.56 -9.59 16.05
C ASN A 55 4.48 -8.39 15.77
N ASN A 56 3.99 -7.36 15.06
CA ASN A 56 4.79 -6.20 14.69
C ASN A 56 4.14 -4.91 15.18
N THR A 57 4.95 -3.90 15.45
CA THR A 57 4.50 -2.55 15.80
C THR A 57 5.11 -1.57 14.82
N PHE A 58 4.25 -0.81 14.13
CA PHE A 58 4.66 0.10 13.06
C PHE A 58 4.61 1.54 13.55
N LYS A 59 5.64 2.32 13.21
CA LYS A 59 5.75 3.73 13.55
C LYS A 59 5.98 4.56 12.29
N VAL A 60 5.70 5.85 12.40
CA VAL A 60 6.05 6.81 11.34
C VAL A 60 7.55 6.74 11.07
N GLY A 61 7.91 6.60 9.80
CA GLY A 61 9.28 6.42 9.33
C GLY A 61 9.60 5.00 8.87
N ASP A 62 8.92 3.99 9.43
CA ASP A 62 9.11 2.59 9.06
C ASP A 62 8.64 2.30 7.63
N SER A 63 9.08 1.17 7.06
CA SER A 63 8.64 0.70 5.75
C SER A 63 8.15 -0.75 5.78
N LEU A 64 7.24 -1.08 4.86
CA LEU A 64 6.93 -2.45 4.48
C LEU A 64 7.70 -2.82 3.23
N LEU A 65 8.32 -4.00 3.24
CA LEU A 65 8.91 -4.61 2.05
C LEU A 65 8.07 -5.79 1.59
N PHE A 66 7.46 -5.66 0.42
CA PHE A 66 6.73 -6.72 -0.26
C PHE A 66 7.63 -7.34 -1.32
N LEU A 67 7.83 -8.66 -1.25
CA LEU A 67 8.59 -9.42 -2.24
C LEU A 67 7.65 -10.40 -2.93
N TYR A 68 7.55 -10.32 -4.26
CA TYR A 68 6.66 -11.13 -5.08
C TYR A 68 7.16 -11.21 -6.53
N PRO A 69 6.85 -12.28 -7.28
CA PRO A 69 7.13 -12.31 -8.71
C PRO A 69 6.21 -11.32 -9.45
N PRO A 70 6.72 -10.28 -10.12
CA PRO A 70 5.88 -9.22 -10.71
C PRO A 70 5.00 -9.72 -11.87
N SER A 71 5.33 -10.88 -12.45
CA SER A 71 4.51 -11.56 -13.46
C SER A 71 3.35 -12.37 -12.87
N GLN A 72 3.34 -12.62 -11.56
CA GLN A 72 2.34 -13.44 -10.87
C GLN A 72 1.53 -12.64 -9.86
N ASP A 73 2.05 -11.50 -9.40
CA ASP A 73 1.41 -10.71 -8.35
C ASP A 73 1.68 -9.21 -8.46
N SER A 74 1.00 -8.45 -7.62
CA SER A 74 1.14 -7.02 -7.44
C SER A 74 0.78 -6.63 -6.01
N VAL A 75 1.11 -5.41 -5.61
CA VAL A 75 0.63 -4.82 -4.36
C VAL A 75 -0.17 -3.58 -4.70
N ILE A 76 -1.37 -3.48 -4.16
CA ILE A 76 -2.19 -2.28 -4.27
C ILE A 76 -2.58 -1.78 -2.89
N GLN A 77 -2.53 -0.47 -2.71
CA GLN A 77 -3.11 0.20 -1.55
C GLN A 77 -4.57 0.52 -1.84
N VAL A 78 -5.46 0.26 -0.90
CA VAL A 78 -6.91 0.43 -1.05
C VAL A 78 -7.53 1.13 0.16
N THR A 79 -8.79 1.55 0.05
CA THR A 79 -9.55 2.01 1.22
C THR A 79 -9.95 0.84 2.11
N LYS A 80 -10.41 1.13 3.33
CA LYS A 80 -10.93 0.13 4.27
C LYS A 80 -12.12 -0.65 3.68
N GLU A 81 -13.03 0.05 3.00
CA GLU A 81 -14.21 -0.54 2.38
C GLU A 81 -13.81 -1.48 1.25
N ALA A 82 -12.86 -1.05 0.41
CA ALA A 82 -12.33 -1.85 -0.69
C ALA A 82 -11.57 -3.08 -0.17
N TYR A 83 -10.76 -2.93 0.89
CA TYR A 83 -10.09 -4.03 1.58
C TYR A 83 -11.05 -5.09 2.13
N ASN A 84 -12.16 -4.64 2.73
CA ASN A 84 -13.16 -5.55 3.29
C ASN A 84 -13.90 -6.33 2.20
N ARG A 85 -14.19 -5.68 1.07
CA ARG A 85 -14.92 -6.27 -0.06
C ARG A 85 -14.03 -6.93 -1.11
N CYS A 86 -12.70 -6.85 -0.97
CA CYS A 86 -11.76 -7.23 -2.03
C CYS A 86 -12.01 -6.51 -3.36
N ASP A 87 -12.39 -5.23 -3.28
CA ASP A 87 -12.60 -4.39 -4.46
C ASP A 87 -11.25 -3.83 -4.94
N ILE A 88 -10.73 -4.42 -6.01
CA ILE A 88 -9.44 -4.05 -6.62
C ILE A 88 -9.58 -3.06 -7.78
N SER A 89 -10.80 -2.58 -8.06
CA SER A 89 -11.10 -1.80 -9.27
C SER A 89 -10.51 -0.39 -9.26
N SER A 90 -10.39 0.22 -8.08
CA SER A 90 -9.97 1.62 -7.89
C SER A 90 -8.93 1.73 -6.77
N PRO A 91 -7.70 1.26 -6.99
CA PRO A 91 -6.63 1.35 -5.99
C PRO A 91 -6.20 2.81 -5.78
N ILE A 92 -5.77 3.12 -4.55
CA ILE A 92 -5.14 4.40 -4.20
C ILE A 92 -3.76 4.48 -4.86
N THR A 93 -2.99 3.40 -4.75
CA THR A 93 -1.66 3.24 -5.36
C THR A 93 -1.48 1.79 -5.80
N SER A 94 -0.68 1.55 -6.84
CA SER A 94 -0.40 0.21 -7.36
C SER A 94 1.09 0.03 -7.65
N PHE A 95 1.59 -1.17 -7.37
CA PHE A 95 2.99 -1.55 -7.53
C PHE A 95 3.10 -2.92 -8.22
N GLN A 96 4.01 -3.02 -9.19
CA GLN A 96 4.26 -4.25 -9.96
C GLN A 96 5.76 -4.44 -10.23
N ASP A 97 6.61 -3.94 -9.33
CA ASP A 97 8.07 -4.03 -9.39
C ASP A 97 8.62 -5.36 -8.84
N GLY A 98 7.84 -6.04 -8.00
CA GLY A 98 8.19 -7.33 -7.38
C GLY A 98 9.01 -7.21 -6.10
N ASN A 99 9.41 -5.98 -5.74
CA ASN A 99 10.19 -5.68 -4.54
C ASN A 99 9.78 -4.32 -3.92
N THR A 100 8.47 -4.09 -3.83
CA THR A 100 7.89 -2.83 -3.37
C THR A 100 8.29 -2.51 -1.93
N ALA A 101 8.91 -1.34 -1.72
CA ALA A 101 9.11 -0.75 -0.41
C ALA A 101 8.14 0.42 -0.18
N PHE A 102 7.20 0.27 0.76
CA PHE A 102 6.23 1.31 1.11
C PHE A 102 6.60 1.95 2.45
N LYS A 103 6.94 3.24 2.45
CA LYS A 103 7.30 3.99 3.67
C LYS A 103 6.09 4.68 4.30
N PHE A 104 5.92 4.52 5.61
CA PHE A 104 4.90 5.22 6.37
C PHE A 104 5.34 6.63 6.73
N SER A 105 4.90 7.62 5.96
CA SER A 105 5.17 9.04 6.26
C SER A 105 4.21 9.63 7.30
N GLN A 106 3.07 8.99 7.53
CA GLN A 106 2.09 9.43 8.52
C GLN A 106 1.56 8.25 9.35
N TRP A 107 1.10 8.58 10.54
CA TRP A 107 0.34 7.69 11.42
C TRP A 107 -1.05 7.44 10.84
N GLY A 108 -1.66 6.29 11.17
CA GLY A 108 -2.99 5.92 10.66
C GLY A 108 -3.10 4.47 10.20
N SER A 109 -4.27 4.15 9.66
CA SER A 109 -4.58 2.83 9.12
C SER A 109 -4.23 2.75 7.63
N TYR A 110 -3.50 1.71 7.23
CA TYR A 110 -3.13 1.44 5.85
C TYR A 110 -3.61 0.05 5.44
N TYR A 111 -4.21 -0.06 4.27
CA TYR A 111 -4.77 -1.31 3.76
C TYR A 111 -4.14 -1.66 2.42
N PHE A 112 -3.64 -2.89 2.33
CA PHE A 112 -2.99 -3.42 1.14
C PHE A 112 -3.62 -4.74 0.74
N THR A 113 -3.66 -5.01 -0.55
CA THR A 113 -4.06 -6.32 -1.10
C THR A 113 -3.34 -6.60 -2.41
N SER A 114 -3.42 -7.83 -2.90
CA SER A 114 -2.97 -8.17 -4.23
C SER A 114 -3.91 -7.55 -5.26
N GLY A 115 -3.35 -6.98 -6.33
CA GLY A 115 -4.13 -6.52 -7.49
C GLY A 115 -4.52 -7.64 -8.45
N VAL A 116 -4.19 -8.90 -8.15
CA VAL A 116 -4.55 -10.04 -9.00
C VAL A 116 -5.95 -10.55 -8.62
N PRO A 117 -6.86 -10.75 -9.59
CA PRO A 117 -8.20 -11.25 -9.32
C PRO A 117 -8.21 -12.56 -8.52
N GLY A 118 -8.98 -12.61 -7.44
CA GLY A 118 -9.13 -13.79 -6.58
C GLY A 118 -8.06 -13.96 -5.48
N HIS A 119 -6.98 -13.17 -5.49
CA HIS A 119 -5.91 -13.30 -4.49
C HIS A 119 -6.33 -12.69 -3.14
N CYS A 120 -7.02 -11.54 -3.16
CA CYS A 120 -7.54 -10.90 -1.95
C CYS A 120 -8.50 -11.80 -1.17
N GLU A 121 -9.42 -12.47 -1.89
CA GLU A 121 -10.42 -13.40 -1.35
C GLU A 121 -9.75 -14.64 -0.76
N LYS A 122 -8.60 -15.03 -1.34
CA LYS A 122 -7.70 -16.05 -0.79
C LYS A 122 -6.78 -15.50 0.30
N THR A 123 -7.19 -14.45 0.99
CA THR A 123 -6.53 -13.87 2.17
C THR A 123 -5.18 -13.21 1.92
N GLN A 124 -4.81 -12.91 0.67
CA GLN A 124 -3.63 -12.09 0.37
C GLN A 124 -3.93 -10.61 0.53
N LYS A 125 -4.01 -10.18 1.78
CA LYS A 125 -4.32 -8.81 2.18
C LYS A 125 -3.77 -8.50 3.56
N LEU A 126 -3.43 -7.24 3.78
CA LEU A 126 -2.76 -6.74 4.97
C LEU A 126 -3.41 -5.42 5.44
N ALA A 127 -3.74 -5.34 6.72
CA ALA A 127 -4.17 -4.09 7.36
C ALA A 127 -3.15 -3.72 8.44
N VAL A 128 -2.57 -2.52 8.34
CA VAL A 128 -1.52 -2.05 9.24
C VAL A 128 -1.98 -0.80 9.97
N LEU A 129 -1.68 -0.73 11.26
CA LEU A 129 -1.88 0.44 12.09
C LEU A 129 -0.53 1.07 12.45
N VAL A 130 -0.31 2.30 12.01
CA VAL A 130 0.92 3.06 12.26
C VAL A 130 0.69 4.01 13.42
N LEU A 131 1.52 3.88 14.46
CA LEU A 131 1.46 4.72 15.66
C LEU A 131 2.11 6.08 15.42
N GLY A 132 1.59 7.10 16.10
CA GLY A 132 2.20 8.44 16.13
C GLY A 132 3.54 8.45 16.87
N ALA A 133 4.27 9.55 16.78
CA ALA A 133 5.63 9.70 17.34
C ALA A 133 5.72 9.38 18.85
N ASN A 134 4.63 9.56 19.60
CA ASN A 134 4.56 9.29 21.05
C ASN A 134 4.02 7.89 21.38
N GLY A 135 3.90 6.99 20.38
CA GLY A 135 3.22 5.70 20.54
C GLY A 135 1.70 5.82 20.66
N ALA A 136 1.14 7.00 20.40
CA ALA A 136 -0.30 7.24 20.43
C ALA A 136 -0.99 6.51 19.27
N PHE A 137 -2.13 5.89 19.57
CA PHE A 137 -3.00 5.29 18.56
C PHE A 137 -3.72 6.37 17.76
N PRO A 138 -3.87 6.21 16.44
CA PRO A 138 -4.72 7.07 15.65
C PRO A 138 -6.17 6.95 16.10
N PRO A 139 -6.94 8.07 16.06
CA PRO A 139 -8.36 8.00 16.30
C PRO A 139 -9.01 7.01 15.31
N PRO A 140 -10.05 6.26 15.74
CA PRO A 140 -10.72 5.31 14.88
C PRO A 140 -11.21 6.00 13.61
N ASP A 141 -11.03 5.35 12.46
CA ASP A 141 -11.24 5.90 11.11
C ASP A 141 -12.58 6.66 11.00
N SER A 142 -12.55 7.95 11.29
CA SER A 142 -13.59 8.92 10.98
C SER A 142 -12.92 9.89 10.03
N ALA A 143 -12.94 9.54 8.73
CA ALA A 143 -12.66 10.38 7.58
C ALA A 143 -11.79 11.64 7.85
N SER A 144 -10.53 11.47 8.27
CA SER A 144 -9.61 12.62 8.31
C SER A 144 -9.01 12.79 6.93
N ALA A 145 -9.77 13.50 6.07
CA ALA A 145 -9.32 14.00 4.80
C ALA A 145 -8.15 14.97 5.01
N SER A 146 -6.93 14.49 4.82
CA SER A 146 -5.79 15.35 4.52
C SER A 146 -5.44 15.17 3.05
N ALA A 147 -6.30 15.70 2.17
CA ALA A 147 -5.95 15.94 0.79
C ALA A 147 -4.87 17.05 0.75
N PRO A 148 -3.84 16.96 -0.10
CA PRO A 148 -2.91 18.07 -0.30
C PRO A 148 -3.70 19.27 -0.85
N ALA A 149 -3.52 20.44 -0.25
CA ALA A 149 -4.13 21.68 -0.70
C ALA A 149 -3.70 21.99 -2.15
N LEU A 150 -4.61 21.86 -3.10
CA LEU A 150 -4.45 22.44 -4.44
C LEU A 150 -4.64 23.96 -4.32
N ALA A 151 -3.62 24.69 -4.76
CA ALA A 151 -3.62 26.15 -4.82
C ALA A 151 -4.80 26.71 -5.66
N PRO A 152 -5.29 27.93 -5.39
CA PRO A 152 -6.41 28.50 -6.14
C PRO A 152 -5.93 29.00 -7.50
N GLY A 153 -6.15 28.20 -8.54
CA GLY A 153 -6.17 28.68 -9.92
C GLY A 153 -7.51 29.35 -10.20
N ALA A 154 -7.55 30.68 -10.12
CA ALA A 154 -8.68 31.49 -10.55
C ALA A 154 -8.81 31.45 -12.08
N GLY A 155 -10.03 31.19 -12.58
CA GLY A 155 -10.38 31.59 -13.95
C GLY A 155 -11.44 30.75 -14.65
N SER A 156 -12.67 31.27 -14.59
CA SER A 156 -13.69 31.26 -15.67
C SER A 156 -14.82 30.23 -15.66
N PRO A 157 -15.99 30.65 -16.19
CA PRO A 157 -17.25 30.47 -15.48
C PRO A 157 -18.18 29.41 -16.09
N ALA A 158 -19.19 29.11 -15.28
CA ALA A 158 -20.34 28.26 -15.51
C ALA A 158 -21.02 28.44 -16.88
N ASN A 159 -21.48 27.32 -17.43
CA ASN A 159 -22.78 27.26 -18.08
C ASN A 159 -23.46 25.93 -17.74
N SER A 160 -24.48 26.06 -16.90
CA SER A 160 -25.48 25.07 -16.58
C SER A 160 -26.41 24.84 -17.76
N VAL A 161 -26.52 23.61 -18.28
CA VAL A 161 -27.81 23.06 -18.73
C VAL A 161 -27.79 21.53 -18.62
N LYS A 162 -28.71 20.98 -17.83
CA LYS A 162 -29.32 19.65 -17.96
C LYS A 162 -30.82 19.86 -17.69
N PRO A 163 -31.77 18.95 -17.98
CA PRO A 163 -31.75 17.76 -18.85
C PRO A 163 -32.89 17.76 -19.88
N THR A 164 -32.86 16.89 -20.90
CA THR A 164 -34.12 16.36 -21.44
C THR A 164 -33.93 14.90 -21.85
N SER A 165 -34.76 14.08 -21.22
CA SER A 165 -35.02 12.67 -21.48
C SER A 165 -35.71 12.51 -22.83
N SER A 166 -35.29 11.54 -23.65
CA SER A 166 -36.11 10.90 -24.68
C SER A 166 -35.47 9.56 -25.07
N ALA A 167 -36.11 8.47 -24.69
CA ALA A 167 -36.03 7.17 -25.36
C ALA A 167 -37.46 6.82 -25.84
N PRO A 168 -37.69 5.79 -26.67
CA PRO A 168 -36.81 5.03 -27.56
C PRO A 168 -37.30 5.09 -29.04
N THR A 169 -36.57 4.50 -29.99
CA THR A 169 -37.20 4.09 -31.26
C THR A 169 -36.64 2.74 -31.68
N MET A 170 -37.53 1.74 -31.69
CA MET A 170 -37.32 0.44 -32.31
C MET A 170 -37.19 0.62 -33.82
N GLN A 171 -36.19 0.02 -34.46
CA GLN A 171 -36.34 -0.49 -35.83
C GLN A 171 -35.66 -1.85 -36.00
N SER A 172 -36.38 -2.68 -36.73
CA SER A 172 -36.25 -4.10 -36.96
C SER A 172 -35.68 -4.34 -38.36
N ALA A 173 -34.78 -5.32 -38.49
CA ALA A 173 -34.51 -6.13 -39.68
C ALA A 173 -33.37 -7.09 -39.28
N GLY A 174 -33.62 -8.38 -39.00
CA GLY A 174 -33.80 -9.44 -40.00
C GLY A 174 -32.53 -10.32 -40.03
N PRO A 175 -32.60 -11.65 -39.83
CA PRO A 175 -31.43 -12.54 -39.70
C PRO A 175 -30.93 -13.03 -41.06
N LEU A 176 -29.71 -13.60 -41.13
CA LEU A 176 -29.16 -14.57 -42.12
C LEU A 176 -27.61 -14.50 -41.99
N GLY A 177 -26.82 -15.56 -41.81
CA GLY A 177 -27.06 -16.98 -41.86
C GLY A 177 -25.83 -17.77 -41.38
N PHE A 178 -26.06 -19.07 -41.21
CA PHE A 178 -25.11 -20.14 -40.91
C PHE A 178 -23.96 -20.21 -41.92
N MET A 179 -22.75 -20.60 -41.46
CA MET A 179 -21.99 -21.66 -42.13
C MET A 179 -21.20 -22.50 -41.12
N VAL A 180 -21.45 -23.80 -41.22
CA VAL A 180 -20.80 -24.93 -40.57
C VAL A 180 -19.53 -25.27 -41.33
N GLY A 181 -18.46 -25.66 -40.63
CA GLY A 181 -17.25 -26.20 -41.25
C GLY A 181 -16.48 -27.08 -40.28
N LEU A 182 -16.80 -28.38 -40.29
CA LEU A 182 -16.14 -29.46 -39.56
C LEU A 182 -14.87 -29.95 -40.28
N ALA A 183 -13.96 -30.50 -39.45
CA ALA A 183 -13.02 -31.59 -39.76
C ALA A 183 -11.74 -31.21 -40.54
N PHE A 184 -10.60 -31.90 -40.52
CA PHE A 184 -10.06 -33.15 -39.99
C PHE A 184 -8.60 -32.81 -39.53
N GLY A 185 -7.86 -33.51 -38.67
CA GLY A 185 -7.59 -34.93 -38.50
C GLY A 185 -6.35 -35.04 -37.58
N LEU A 186 -6.37 -35.94 -36.60
CA LEU A 186 -5.51 -37.14 -36.57
C LEU A 186 -4.06 -36.88 -36.99
N TYR A 187 -3.18 -36.73 -35.99
CA TYR A 187 -1.86 -37.36 -36.07
C TYR A 187 -1.63 -38.16 -34.81
N ALA A 188 -1.46 -39.46 -35.02
CA ALA A 188 -1.21 -40.46 -34.01
C ALA A 188 0.27 -40.87 -34.10
N LEU A 189 0.83 -41.19 -32.93
CA LEU A 189 1.87 -42.18 -32.65
C LEU A 189 3.36 -41.85 -32.87
N LEU A 190 4.07 -41.97 -31.73
CA LEU A 190 5.32 -42.70 -31.47
C LEU A 190 6.60 -42.20 -32.13
N PHE A 191 7.43 -41.47 -31.38
CA PHE A 191 8.63 -41.95 -30.66
C PHE A 191 8.95 -40.97 -29.52
#